data_AF-A0A5C4QXY5-F1
#
_entry.id   AF-A0A5C4QXY5-F1
#
_cell.length_a   1.000
_cell.length_b   1.000
_cell.length_c   1.000
_cell.angle_alpha   90.00
_cell.angle_beta   90.00
_cell.angle_gamma   90.00
#
_symmetry.space_group_name_H-M   'P 1'
#
loop_
_entity.id
_entity.type
_entity.pdbx_description
1 polymer ?
#
loop_
_entity_poly.entity_id
_entity_poly.type
_entity_poly.pdbx_seq_one_letter_code
_entity_poly.pdbx_strand_id
1 'polypeptide(L)'
;MLRDIPLPPYVTVEDAQFAVRAVVVHAPRRWSGGVVCRNDASPHPCRLHRWGTRVLALRGLRAAEIAALIERGDPTAVVPGPDHPA
;
A
#
# COMPACT_ATOMS: atom_id res chain seq x y z
N MET A 1 2.25 18.85 11.21
CA MET A 1 1.75 17.53 10.81
C MET A 1 1.29 17.60 9.35
N LEU A 2 1.95 16.91 8.42
CA LEU A 2 1.43 16.81 7.04
C LEU A 2 0.17 15.93 7.06
N ARG A 3 -0.92 16.43 6.47
CA ARG A 3 -2.19 15.69 6.35
C ARG A 3 -2.01 14.44 5.49
N ASP A 4 -2.76 13.38 5.78
CA ASP A 4 -2.75 12.18 4.92
C ASP A 4 -3.26 12.48 3.51
N ILE A 5 -2.94 11.60 2.57
CA ILE A 5 -3.45 11.68 1.20
C ILE A 5 -4.94 11.33 1.25
N PRO A 6 -5.83 12.15 0.67
CA PRO A 6 -7.26 11.86 0.66
C PRO A 6 -7.53 10.55 -0.08
N LEU A 7 -8.55 9.82 0.37
CA LEU A 7 -9.01 8.63 -0.35
C LEU A 7 -9.96 9.05 -1.48
N PRO A 8 -9.90 8.36 -2.63
CA PRO A 8 -10.89 8.57 -3.67
C PRO A 8 -12.28 8.09 -3.20
N PRO A 9 -13.38 8.68 -3.71
CA PRO A 9 -14.74 8.30 -3.32
C PRO A 9 -15.11 6.87 -3.74
N TYR A 10 -14.43 6.33 -4.75
CA TYR A 10 -14.49 4.93 -5.18
C TYR A 10 -13.08 4.51 -5.63
N VAL A 11 -12.72 3.25 -5.40
CA VAL A 11 -11.39 2.73 -5.79
C VAL A 11 -11.47 2.16 -7.20
N THR A 12 -10.71 2.74 -8.11
CA THR A 12 -10.55 2.23 -9.49
C THR A 12 -9.47 1.15 -9.57
N VAL A 13 -9.36 0.50 -10.73
CA VAL A 13 -8.25 -0.43 -11.03
C VAL A 13 -6.91 0.30 -11.01
N GLU A 14 -6.86 1.53 -11.52
CA GLU A 14 -5.66 2.36 -11.53
C GLU A 14 -5.25 2.76 -10.11
N ASP A 15 -6.20 3.15 -9.26
CA ASP A 15 -5.94 3.42 -7.84
C ASP A 15 -5.33 2.20 -7.14
N ALA A 16 -5.84 1.00 -7.44
CA ALA A 16 -5.31 -0.24 -6.88
C ALA A 16 -3.86 -0.49 -7.33
N GLN A 17 -3.53 -0.23 -8.60
CA GLN A 17 -2.15 -0.36 -9.11
C GLN A 17 -1.20 0.63 -8.42
N PHE A 18 -1.62 1.89 -8.25
CA PHE A 18 -0.84 2.86 -7.50
C PHE A 18 -0.71 2.48 -6.02
N ALA A 19 -1.73 1.89 -5.43
CA ALA A 19 -1.71 1.42 -4.05
C ALA A 19 -0.76 0.24 -3.84
N VAL A 20 -0.68 -0.71 -4.79
CA VAL A 20 0.34 -1.78 -4.81
C VAL A 20 1.73 -1.16 -4.80
N ARG A 21 1.99 -0.23 -5.74
CA ARG A 21 3.29 0.46 -5.81
C ARG A 21 3.60 1.19 -4.50
N ALA A 22 2.61 1.85 -3.90
CA ALA A 22 2.78 2.58 -2.66
C ALA A 22 3.20 1.67 -1.51
N VAL A 23 2.53 0.53 -1.29
CA VAL A 23 2.88 -0.37 -0.17
C VAL A 23 4.21 -1.11 -0.41
N VAL A 24 4.49 -1.49 -1.66
CA VAL A 24 5.71 -2.21 -2.02
C VAL A 24 6.93 -1.29 -2.00
N VAL A 25 6.89 -0.15 -2.67
CA VAL A 25 8.04 0.77 -2.74
C VAL A 25 8.33 1.37 -1.36
N HIS A 26 7.28 1.71 -0.60
CA HIS A 26 7.38 2.28 0.74
C HIS A 26 7.30 1.22 1.85
N ALA A 27 7.80 0.01 1.58
CA ALA A 27 7.92 -1.06 2.57
C ALA A 27 8.80 -0.65 3.78
N PRO A 28 8.61 -1.26 4.95
CA PRO A 28 9.43 -0.99 6.12
C PRO A 28 10.87 -1.45 5.91
N ARG A 29 11.83 -0.66 6.39
CA ARG A 29 13.25 -1.00 6.49
C ARG A 29 13.73 -0.73 7.90
N ARG A 30 14.50 -1.66 8.47
CA ARG A 30 15.20 -1.42 9.74
C ARG A 30 16.38 -0.48 9.52
N TRP A 31 16.52 0.51 10.39
CA TRP A 31 17.64 1.44 10.45
C TRP A 31 18.06 1.66 11.90
N SER A 32 19.27 2.13 12.14
CA SER A 32 19.74 2.45 13.50
C SER A 32 18.77 3.45 14.15
N GLY A 33 18.00 2.97 15.14
CA GLY A 33 17.02 3.77 15.86
C GLY A 33 15.53 3.57 15.48
N GLY A 34 15.19 2.66 14.55
CA GLY A 34 13.78 2.32 14.32
C GLY A 34 13.46 1.71 12.95
N VAL A 35 12.16 1.71 12.63
CA VAL A 35 11.64 1.29 11.32
C VAL A 35 11.30 2.53 10.50
N VAL A 36 11.92 2.65 9.34
CA VAL A 36 11.72 3.76 8.40
C VAL A 36 11.15 3.24 7.09
N CYS A 37 10.50 4.11 6.33
CA CYS A 37 10.14 3.82 4.95
C CYS A 37 11.41 3.63 4.12
N ARG A 38 11.46 2.55 3.35
CA ARG A 38 12.61 2.22 2.49
C ARG A 38 12.93 3.32 1.47
N ASN A 39 11.91 4.01 0.95
CA ASN A 39 12.05 4.94 -0.17
C ASN A 39 12.27 6.40 0.24
N ASP A 40 11.52 6.90 1.22
CA ASP A 40 11.56 8.31 1.62
C ASP A 40 12.25 8.56 2.97
N ALA A 41 12.70 7.50 3.66
CA ALA A 41 13.37 7.51 4.96
C ALA A 41 12.56 8.14 6.12
N SER A 42 11.28 8.47 5.93
CA SER A 42 10.40 8.93 7.00
C SER A 42 10.03 7.78 7.95
N PRO A 43 9.56 8.06 9.19
CA PRO A 43 9.08 7.02 10.09
C PRO A 43 8.01 6.15 9.43
N HIS A 44 8.18 4.82 9.50
CA HIS A 44 7.21 3.89 8.92
C HIS A 44 6.01 3.70 9.87
N PRO A 45 4.76 3.68 9.35
CA PRO A 45 4.40 3.80 7.94
C PRO A 45 4.40 5.25 7.46
N CYS A 46 4.96 5.51 6.27
CA CYS A 46 4.90 6.85 5.67
C CYS A 46 3.51 7.14 5.08
N ARG A 47 3.28 8.38 4.63
CA ARG A 47 1.97 8.81 4.07
C ARG A 47 1.51 7.95 2.89
N LEU A 48 2.43 7.62 1.96
CA LEU A 48 2.11 6.80 0.79
C LEU A 48 1.81 5.35 1.18
N HIS A 49 2.59 4.78 2.11
CA HIS A 49 2.30 3.45 2.64
C HIS A 49 0.91 3.38 3.28
N ARG A 50 0.57 4.35 4.15
CA ARG A 50 -0.76 4.42 4.79
C ARG A 50 -1.89 4.55 3.77
N TRP A 51 -1.70 5.39 2.75
CA TRP A 51 -2.69 5.56 1.70
C TRP A 51 -2.89 4.27 0.90
N GLY A 52 -1.81 3.62 0.47
CA GLY A 52 -1.87 2.37 -0.29
C GLY A 52 -2.58 1.27 0.48
N THR A 53 -2.26 1.07 1.76
CA THR A 53 -2.92 0.08 2.61
C THR A 53 -4.43 0.33 2.71
N ARG A 54 -4.86 1.59 2.83
CA ARG A 54 -6.29 1.96 2.90
C ARG A 54 -7.01 1.72 1.57
N VAL A 55 -6.40 2.08 0.44
CA VAL A 55 -6.98 1.83 -0.89
C VAL A 55 -7.11 0.34 -1.16
N LEU A 56 -6.09 -0.47 -0.86
CA LEU A 56 -6.15 -1.92 -1.04
C LEU A 56 -7.20 -2.58 -0.12
N ALA A 57 -7.34 -2.10 1.11
CA ALA A 57 -8.39 -2.57 2.02
C ALA A 57 -9.80 -2.23 1.49
N LEU A 58 -10.01 -1.00 1.01
CA LEU A 58 -11.27 -0.60 0.35
C LEU A 58 -11.54 -1.42 -0.91
N ARG A 59 -10.49 -1.91 -1.57
CA ARG A 59 -10.57 -2.75 -2.75
C ARG A 59 -10.90 -4.22 -2.44
N GLY A 60 -10.95 -4.58 -1.15
CA GLY A 60 -11.34 -5.90 -0.64
C GLY A 60 -10.17 -6.73 -0.09
N LEU A 61 -8.94 -6.23 -0.07
CA LEU A 61 -7.79 -7.03 0.33
C LEU A 61 -7.69 -7.10 1.84
N ARG A 62 -7.42 -8.31 2.34
CA ARG A 62 -7.11 -8.57 3.75
C ARG A 62 -5.68 -8.16 4.05
N ALA A 63 -5.43 -7.85 5.33
CA ALA A 63 -4.09 -7.46 5.79
C ALA A 63 -3.00 -8.49 5.42
N ALA A 64 -3.32 -9.79 5.45
CA ALA A 64 -2.40 -10.85 5.06
C ALA A 64 -2.06 -10.82 3.56
N GLU A 65 -3.01 -10.48 2.70
CA GLU A 65 -2.78 -10.35 1.25
C GLU A 65 -1.91 -9.13 0.96
N ILE A 66 -2.16 -8.01 1.65
CA ILE A 66 -1.32 -6.80 1.55
C ILE A 66 0.11 -7.10 2.03
N ALA A 67 0.26 -7.82 3.15
CA ALA A 67 1.58 -8.25 3.63
C ALA A 67 2.29 -9.13 2.59
N ALA A 68 1.58 -10.07 1.95
CA ALA A 68 2.16 -10.90 0.89
C ALA A 68 2.60 -10.08 -0.34
N LEU A 69 1.91 -8.99 -0.69
CA LEU A 69 2.38 -8.06 -1.73
C LEU A 69 3.71 -7.41 -1.32
N ILE A 70 3.80 -6.92 -0.08
CA ILE A 70 4.98 -6.26 0.46
C ILE A 70 6.18 -7.21 0.48
N GLU A 71 5.99 -8.43 0.99
CA GLU A 71 7.03 -9.46 1.06
C GLU A 71 7.49 -9.92 -0.33
N ARG A 72 6.58 -10.07 -1.30
CA ARG A 72 6.96 -10.40 -2.69
C ARG A 72 7.80 -9.30 -3.32
N GLY A 73 7.57 -8.04 -2.96
CA GLY A 73 8.39 -6.92 -3.40
C GLY A 73 8.18 -6.49 -4.86
N ASP A 74 7.12 -6.97 -5.51
CA ASP A 74 6.79 -6.63 -6.90
C ASP A 74 5.78 -5.46 -6.99
N PRO A 75 6.22 -4.25 -7.38
CA PRO A 75 5.36 -3.08 -7.43
C PRO A 75 4.43 -3.04 -8.65
N THR A 76 4.57 -3.96 -9.61
CA THR A 76 3.69 -4.04 -10.79
C THR A 76 2.63 -5.13 -10.68
N ALA A 77 2.60 -5.84 -9.54
CA ALA A 77 1.65 -6.91 -9.31
C ALA A 77 0.20 -6.43 -9.44
N VAL A 78 -0.58 -7.17 -10.22
CA VAL A 78 -1.99 -6.87 -10.45
C VAL A 78 -2.81 -7.42 -9.30
N VAL A 79 -3.64 -6.57 -8.71
CA VAL A 79 -4.62 -6.96 -7.70
C VAL A 79 -5.90 -7.40 -8.40
N PRO A 80 -6.41 -8.62 -8.12
CA PRO A 80 -7.64 -9.11 -8.73
C PRO A 80 -8.84 -8.16 -8.55
N GLY A 81 -9.83 -8.29 -9.44
CA GLY A 81 -11.19 -7.75 -9.29
C GLY A 81 -11.75 -8.02 -7.88
N PRO A 82 -12.69 -7.21 -7.35
CA PRO A 82 -13.50 -7.72 -6.25
C PRO A 82 -14.26 -8.89 -6.86
N ASP A 83 -14.28 -10.05 -6.20
CA ASP A 83 -15.03 -11.19 -6.71
C ASP A 83 -16.49 -10.75 -6.95
N HIS A 84 -16.87 -10.56 -8.21
CA HIS A 84 -18.27 -10.56 -8.58
C HIS A 84 -18.62 -12.04 -8.72
N PRO A 85 -19.60 -12.57 -7.97
CA PRO A 85 -20.06 -13.92 -8.25
C PRO A 85 -20.50 -13.96 -9.72
N ALA A 86 -19.96 -14.93 -10.46
CA ALA A 86 -20.40 -15.25 -11.80
C ALA A 86 -21.88 -15.70 -11.79
#